data_AF-A0A1I7FMM9-F1
#
_entry.id   AF-A0A1I7FMM9-F1
#
_cell.length_a   1.000
_cell.length_b   1.000
_cell.length_c   1.000
_cell.angle_alpha   90.00
_cell.angle_beta   90.00
_cell.angle_gamma   90.00
#
_symmetry.space_group_name_H-M   'P 1'
#
loop_
_entity.id
_entity.type
_entity.pdbx_description
1 polymer ?
#
loop_
_entity_poly.entity_id
_entity_poly.type
_entity_poly.pdbx_seq_one_letter_code
_entity_poly.pdbx_strand_id
1 'polypeptide(L)'
;MKRKVRISYAYMKDSQLNVFAGEVITKLTGNTNFTFDAGVLEALTAASVAYRESLEAATGGGMAYTAEKNIARATLLVALRKVAQIVNYQADGDEAKLLNCGFILIRIPTEVVLPAPINFSVVAGPEGADLILRMKANKDAKSYLFFVGPSETPVVTAKLQQHSSSSCTLHITGLEPGVKYACRAAYLGSSKSKLKYSSIQFACTTPVP
;
A
#
# COMPACT_ATOMS: atom_id res chain seq x y z
N MET A 1 -16.89 -7.86 7.97
CA MET A 1 -15.59 -7.17 7.76
C MET A 1 -15.59 -6.64 6.33
N LYS A 2 -15.01 -5.47 6.03
CA LYS A 2 -14.99 -5.01 4.62
C LYS A 2 -13.97 -5.83 3.80
N ARG A 3 -14.41 -6.35 2.66
CA ARG A 3 -13.57 -7.11 1.71
C ARG A 3 -13.58 -6.45 0.34
N LYS A 4 -12.55 -6.70 -0.45
CA LYS A 4 -12.43 -6.27 -1.84
C LYS A 4 -11.90 -7.41 -2.69
N VAL A 5 -12.23 -7.41 -3.96
CA VAL A 5 -11.70 -8.34 -4.95
C VAL A 5 -10.24 -8.03 -5.27
N ARG A 6 -9.43 -9.08 -5.45
CA ARG A 6 -8.07 -8.97 -5.97
C ARG A 6 -8.10 -8.46 -7.42
N ILE A 7 -7.23 -7.50 -7.74
CA ILE A 7 -7.24 -6.86 -9.07
C ILE A 7 -6.16 -7.43 -10.00
N SER A 8 -5.07 -7.97 -9.44
CA SER A 8 -3.95 -8.52 -10.21
C SER A 8 -3.86 -10.03 -10.06
N TYR A 9 -3.81 -10.72 -11.20
CA TYR A 9 -3.78 -12.19 -11.35
C TYR A 9 -2.55 -12.71 -12.09
N ALA A 10 -1.55 -11.85 -12.33
CA ALA A 10 -0.35 -12.19 -13.11
C ALA A 10 0.45 -13.38 -12.54
N TYR A 11 0.33 -13.63 -11.23
CA TYR A 11 0.99 -14.71 -10.50
C TYR A 11 0.39 -16.11 -10.73
N MET A 12 -0.80 -16.21 -11.33
CA MET A 12 -1.48 -17.50 -11.54
C MET A 12 -0.80 -18.31 -12.64
N LYS A 13 -0.70 -19.63 -12.48
CA LYS A 13 -0.23 -20.53 -13.56
C LYS A 13 -1.23 -20.53 -14.73
N ASP A 14 -0.76 -20.88 -15.93
CA ASP A 14 -1.59 -20.81 -17.14
C ASP A 14 -2.88 -21.64 -17.03
N SER A 15 -2.78 -22.89 -16.56
CA SER A 15 -3.94 -23.76 -16.34
C SER A 15 -4.92 -23.19 -15.31
N GLN A 16 -4.41 -22.61 -14.22
CA GLN A 16 -5.23 -21.98 -13.18
C GLN A 16 -5.92 -20.71 -13.68
N LEU A 17 -5.21 -19.89 -14.46
CA LEU A 17 -5.75 -18.65 -15.00
C LEU A 17 -6.91 -18.92 -15.96
N ASN A 18 -6.80 -19.95 -16.79
CA ASN A 18 -7.85 -20.34 -17.73
C ASN A 18 -9.14 -20.76 -17.00
N VAL A 19 -9.01 -21.66 -16.02
CA VAL A 19 -10.16 -22.12 -15.22
C VAL A 19 -10.79 -20.95 -14.44
N PHE A 20 -9.94 -20.13 -13.80
CA PHE A 20 -10.40 -18.98 -13.03
C PHE A 20 -11.16 -17.95 -13.88
N ALA A 21 -10.67 -17.64 -15.08
CA ALA A 21 -11.35 -16.71 -15.98
C ALA A 21 -12.74 -17.24 -16.39
N GLY A 22 -12.84 -18.54 -16.70
CA GLY A 22 -14.11 -19.19 -16.99
C GLY A 22 -15.11 -19.11 -15.84
N GLU A 23 -14.67 -19.46 -14.62
CA GLU A 23 -15.52 -19.39 -13.42
C GLU A 23 -16.03 -17.98 -13.14
N VAL A 24 -15.16 -16.96 -13.29
CA VAL A 24 -15.56 -15.55 -13.14
C VAL A 24 -16.63 -15.16 -14.16
N ILE A 25 -16.45 -15.52 -15.44
CA ILE A 25 -17.44 -15.24 -16.48
C ILE A 25 -18.78 -15.89 -16.14
N THR A 26 -18.79 -17.18 -15.77
CA THR A 26 -20.01 -17.90 -15.39
C THR A 26 -20.70 -17.26 -14.18
N LYS A 27 -19.95 -16.82 -13.17
CA LYS A 27 -20.51 -16.21 -11.95
C LYS A 27 -20.99 -14.77 -12.13
N LEU A 28 -20.47 -14.05 -13.11
CA LEU A 28 -20.91 -12.69 -13.45
C LEU A 28 -22.06 -12.69 -14.45
N THR A 29 -22.15 -13.71 -15.30
CA THR A 29 -23.22 -13.83 -16.29
C THR A 29 -24.55 -14.08 -15.58
N GLY A 30 -25.51 -13.16 -15.75
CA GLY A 30 -26.82 -13.24 -15.08
C GLY A 30 -26.82 -12.83 -13.61
N ASN A 31 -25.71 -12.28 -13.09
CA ASN A 31 -25.66 -11.82 -11.71
C ASN A 31 -26.26 -10.41 -11.58
N THR A 32 -27.40 -10.31 -10.90
CA THR A 32 -28.13 -9.05 -10.69
C THR A 32 -27.45 -8.08 -9.70
N ASN A 33 -26.43 -8.54 -8.97
CA ASN A 33 -25.69 -7.70 -8.02
C ASN A 33 -24.73 -6.71 -8.70
N PHE A 34 -24.38 -6.97 -9.97
CA PHE A 34 -23.40 -6.17 -10.71
C PHE A 34 -23.96 -5.75 -12.06
N THR A 35 -23.89 -4.45 -12.35
CA THR A 35 -24.31 -3.88 -13.63
C THR A 35 -23.07 -3.58 -14.47
N PHE A 36 -22.98 -4.11 -15.68
CA PHE A 36 -21.86 -3.84 -16.58
C PHE A 36 -22.33 -3.07 -17.81
N ASP A 37 -21.50 -2.16 -18.30
CA ASP A 37 -21.75 -1.51 -19.59
C ASP A 37 -21.74 -2.56 -20.71
N ALA A 38 -22.50 -2.29 -21.77
CA ALA A 38 -22.55 -3.14 -22.96
C ALA A 38 -21.12 -3.37 -23.50
N GLY A 39 -20.80 -4.63 -23.83
CA GLY A 39 -19.50 -5.03 -24.37
C GLY A 39 -18.41 -5.34 -23.34
N VAL A 40 -18.56 -5.02 -22.04
CA VAL A 40 -17.51 -5.29 -21.04
C VAL A 40 -17.34 -6.79 -20.78
N LEU A 41 -18.44 -7.50 -20.54
CA LEU A 41 -18.42 -8.96 -20.33
C LEU A 41 -18.12 -9.72 -21.63
N GLU A 42 -18.56 -9.20 -22.77
CA GLU A 42 -18.23 -9.76 -24.08
C GLU A 42 -16.73 -9.68 -24.36
N ALA A 43 -16.10 -8.54 -24.07
CA ALA A 43 -14.65 -8.38 -24.21
C ALA A 43 -13.87 -9.32 -23.28
N LEU A 44 -14.34 -9.53 -22.04
CA LEU A 44 -13.73 -10.51 -21.13
C LEU A 44 -13.87 -11.94 -21.67
N THR A 45 -15.04 -12.28 -22.19
CA THR A 45 -15.32 -13.60 -22.77
C THR A 45 -14.45 -13.85 -24.00
N ALA A 46 -14.36 -12.88 -24.91
CA ALA A 46 -13.49 -12.95 -26.08
C ALA A 46 -12.01 -13.12 -25.70
N ALA A 47 -11.54 -12.36 -24.70
CA ALA A 47 -10.16 -12.49 -24.21
C ALA A 47 -9.90 -13.87 -23.57
N SER A 48 -10.88 -14.44 -22.87
CA SER A 48 -10.77 -15.78 -22.28
C SER A 48 -10.74 -16.87 -23.35
N VAL A 49 -11.55 -16.75 -24.40
CA VAL A 49 -11.56 -17.68 -25.53
C VAL A 49 -10.23 -17.62 -26.30
N ALA A 50 -9.78 -16.42 -26.66
CA ALA A 50 -8.51 -16.23 -27.36
C ALA A 50 -7.32 -16.79 -26.55
N TYR A 51 -7.29 -16.57 -25.23
CA TYR A 51 -6.25 -17.13 -24.38
C TYR A 51 -6.26 -18.66 -24.35
N ARG A 52 -7.46 -19.28 -24.26
CA ARG A 52 -7.61 -20.74 -24.28
C ARG A 52 -7.13 -21.33 -25.61
N GLU A 53 -7.51 -20.74 -26.73
CA GLU A 53 -7.09 -21.17 -28.07
C GLU A 53 -5.57 -21.04 -28.25
N SER A 54 -4.97 -19.91 -27.85
CA SER A 54 -3.51 -19.74 -27.89
C SER A 54 -2.77 -20.68 -26.93
N LEU A 55 -3.37 -21.03 -25.79
CA LEU A 55 -2.81 -22.01 -24.86
C LEU A 55 -2.79 -23.41 -25.47
N GLU A 56 -3.88 -23.82 -26.12
CA GLU A 56 -4.00 -25.10 -26.83
C GLU A 56 -2.99 -25.17 -27.99
N ALA A 57 -2.88 -24.11 -28.80
CA ALA A 57 -1.92 -24.03 -29.91
C ALA A 57 -0.45 -24.10 -29.45
N ALA A 58 -0.13 -23.51 -28.29
CA ALA A 58 1.21 -23.53 -27.74
C ALA A 58 1.64 -24.90 -27.15
N THR A 59 0.73 -25.89 -27.08
CA THR A 59 1.04 -27.24 -26.55
C THR A 59 2.13 -27.95 -27.35
N GLY A 60 2.18 -27.72 -28.66
CA GLY A 60 3.20 -28.27 -29.55
C GLY A 60 4.57 -27.60 -29.44
N GLY A 61 4.70 -26.54 -28.64
CA GLY A 61 5.91 -25.72 -28.56
C GLY A 61 6.11 -24.81 -29.77
N GLY A 62 7.12 -23.93 -29.68
CA GLY A 62 7.45 -22.97 -30.73
C GLY A 62 7.45 -21.52 -30.23
N MET A 63 8.43 -20.73 -30.69
CA MET A 63 8.59 -19.34 -30.25
C MET A 63 7.40 -18.45 -30.62
N ALA A 64 6.85 -18.61 -31.82
CA ALA A 64 5.70 -17.84 -32.30
C ALA A 64 4.44 -18.10 -31.44
N TYR A 65 4.04 -19.37 -31.28
CA TYR A 65 2.88 -19.74 -30.45
C TYR A 65 3.05 -19.35 -28.97
N THR A 66 4.28 -19.42 -28.46
CA THR A 66 4.57 -18.95 -27.09
C THR A 66 4.39 -17.43 -26.97
N ALA A 67 4.81 -16.66 -27.97
CA ALA A 67 4.62 -15.21 -28.00
C ALA A 67 3.13 -14.84 -28.08
N GLU A 68 2.37 -15.49 -28.96
CA GLU A 68 0.92 -15.29 -29.09
C GLU A 68 0.17 -15.59 -27.79
N LYS A 69 0.49 -16.72 -27.14
CA LYS A 69 -0.06 -17.06 -25.82
C LYS A 69 0.23 -15.97 -24.79
N ASN A 70 1.45 -15.43 -24.76
CA ASN A 70 1.82 -14.39 -23.80
C ASN A 70 1.08 -13.06 -24.07
N ILE A 71 0.85 -12.72 -25.34
CA ILE A 71 0.03 -11.57 -25.73
C ILE A 71 -1.43 -11.78 -25.28
N ALA A 72 -2.02 -12.94 -25.58
CA ALA A 72 -3.37 -13.28 -25.16
C ALA A 72 -3.52 -13.28 -23.63
N ARG A 73 -2.51 -13.78 -22.91
CA ARG A 73 -2.44 -13.74 -21.44
C ARG A 73 -2.47 -12.30 -20.91
N ALA A 74 -1.67 -11.40 -21.50
CA ALA A 74 -1.66 -10.00 -21.11
C ALA A 74 -3.03 -9.34 -21.31
N THR A 75 -3.66 -9.58 -22.47
CA THR A 75 -5.01 -9.09 -22.79
C THR A 75 -6.05 -9.59 -21.79
N LEU A 76 -6.04 -10.88 -21.45
CA LEU A 76 -6.94 -11.46 -20.45
C LEU A 76 -6.74 -10.84 -19.06
N LEU A 77 -5.48 -10.65 -18.63
CA LEU A 77 -5.17 -10.02 -17.35
C LEU A 77 -5.67 -8.57 -17.28
N VAL A 78 -5.58 -7.81 -18.37
CA VAL A 78 -6.11 -6.45 -18.47
C VAL A 78 -7.64 -6.46 -18.38
N ALA A 79 -8.31 -7.36 -19.10
CA ALA A 79 -9.76 -7.50 -19.05
C ALA A 79 -10.26 -7.89 -17.65
N LEU A 80 -9.66 -8.91 -17.03
CA LEU A 80 -9.97 -9.33 -15.65
C LEU A 80 -9.75 -8.19 -14.65
N ARG A 81 -8.68 -7.42 -14.82
CA ARG A 81 -8.39 -6.25 -13.98
C ARG A 81 -9.49 -5.19 -14.11
N LYS A 82 -9.92 -4.87 -15.33
CA LYS A 82 -10.99 -3.89 -15.59
C LYS A 82 -12.29 -4.32 -14.91
N VAL A 83 -12.70 -5.57 -15.10
CA VAL A 83 -13.93 -6.12 -14.49
C VAL A 83 -13.82 -6.14 -12.97
N ALA A 84 -12.68 -6.58 -12.42
CA ALA A 84 -12.44 -6.58 -10.97
C ALA A 84 -12.50 -5.17 -10.35
N GLN A 85 -12.09 -4.13 -11.08
CA GLN A 85 -12.21 -2.74 -10.64
C GLN A 85 -13.67 -2.29 -10.58
N ILE A 86 -14.46 -2.62 -11.62
CA ILE A 86 -15.90 -2.29 -11.68
C ILE A 86 -16.65 -2.99 -10.54
N VAL A 87 -16.39 -4.29 -10.32
CA VAL A 87 -16.99 -5.07 -9.22
C VAL A 87 -16.63 -4.47 -7.86
N ASN A 88 -15.37 -4.09 -7.65
CA ASN A 88 -14.95 -3.44 -6.42
C ASN A 88 -15.65 -2.10 -6.19
N TYR A 89 -15.84 -1.32 -7.26
CA TYR A 89 -16.52 -0.03 -7.20
C TYR A 89 -17.99 -0.20 -6.80
N GLN A 90 -18.70 -1.15 -7.40
CA GLN A 90 -20.12 -1.38 -7.12
C GLN A 90 -20.39 -2.07 -5.79
N ALA A 91 -19.47 -2.93 -5.35
CA ALA A 91 -19.62 -3.62 -4.07
C ALA A 91 -19.40 -2.70 -2.86
N ASP A 92 -18.58 -1.65 -2.97
CA ASP A 92 -18.21 -0.72 -1.88
C ASP A 92 -17.84 -1.42 -0.54
N GLY A 93 -17.22 -2.60 -0.63
CA GLY A 93 -16.83 -3.38 0.54
C GLY A 93 -17.92 -4.26 1.16
N ASP A 94 -19.09 -4.37 0.52
CA ASP A 94 -20.16 -5.30 0.86
C ASP A 94 -19.75 -6.75 0.54
N GLU A 95 -19.52 -7.51 1.59
CA GLU A 95 -19.09 -8.89 1.51
C GLU A 95 -20.13 -9.82 0.88
N ALA A 96 -21.42 -9.55 1.11
CA ALA A 96 -22.52 -10.39 0.61
C ALA A 96 -22.61 -10.34 -0.92
N LYS A 97 -22.44 -9.14 -1.50
CA LYS A 97 -22.39 -8.96 -2.97
C LYS A 97 -21.16 -9.63 -3.59
N LEU A 98 -20.03 -9.56 -2.91
CA LEU A 98 -18.76 -10.09 -3.40
C LEU A 98 -18.66 -11.62 -3.36
N LEU A 99 -19.41 -12.30 -2.49
CA LEU A 99 -19.39 -13.77 -2.40
C LEU A 99 -19.81 -14.45 -3.72
N ASN A 100 -20.66 -13.79 -4.51
CA ASN A 100 -21.22 -14.35 -5.74
C ASN A 100 -20.48 -13.94 -7.03
N CYS A 101 -19.39 -13.18 -6.94
CA CYS A 101 -18.70 -12.66 -8.14
C CYS A 101 -17.63 -13.60 -8.74
N GLY A 102 -17.30 -14.70 -8.07
CA GLY A 102 -16.29 -15.68 -8.53
C GLY A 102 -14.83 -15.24 -8.36
N PHE A 103 -14.57 -13.98 -8.00
CA PHE A 103 -13.20 -13.50 -7.80
C PHE A 103 -12.64 -13.82 -6.40
N ILE A 104 -11.31 -13.78 -6.28
CA ILE A 104 -10.60 -13.94 -5.01
C ILE A 104 -10.81 -12.71 -4.12
N LEU A 105 -11.35 -12.92 -2.91
CA LEU A 105 -11.59 -11.87 -1.93
C LEU A 105 -10.36 -11.62 -1.05
N ILE A 106 -10.06 -10.34 -0.82
CA ILE A 106 -9.00 -9.85 0.05
C ILE A 106 -9.62 -8.93 1.10
N ARG A 107 -9.11 -8.99 2.34
CA ARG A 107 -9.47 -8.05 3.39
C ARG A 107 -9.07 -6.62 3.02
N ILE A 108 -9.98 -5.66 3.23
CA ILE A 108 -9.60 -4.24 3.19
C ILE A 108 -8.87 -3.93 4.50
N PRO A 109 -7.63 -3.39 4.46
CA PRO A 109 -6.95 -2.94 5.67
C PRO A 109 -7.82 -1.89 6.35
N THR A 110 -8.22 -2.17 7.59
CA THR A 110 -8.91 -1.20 8.44
C THR A 110 -7.96 -0.06 8.77
N GLU A 111 -8.46 1.18 8.69
CA GLU A 111 -7.71 2.34 9.13
C GLU A 111 -7.45 2.22 10.63
N VAL A 112 -6.18 2.17 11.00
CA VAL A 112 -5.77 2.24 12.39
C VAL A 112 -5.52 3.71 12.69
N VAL A 113 -6.35 4.29 13.54
CA VAL A 113 -6.17 5.66 14.02
C VAL A 113 -5.07 5.63 15.06
N LEU A 114 -3.88 6.08 14.68
CA LEU A 114 -2.78 6.20 15.62
C LEU A 114 -2.93 7.48 16.45
N PRO A 115 -2.74 7.42 17.77
CA PRO A 115 -2.68 8.62 18.61
C PRO A 115 -1.42 9.44 18.28
N ALA A 116 -1.34 10.68 18.79
CA ALA A 116 -0.08 11.40 18.76
C ALA A 116 0.94 10.72 19.70
N PRO A 117 2.25 10.76 19.39
CA PRO A 117 3.26 10.23 20.29
C PRO A 117 3.24 10.84 21.68
N ILE A 118 3.18 9.98 22.69
CA ILE A 118 3.20 10.35 24.11
C ILE A 118 4.64 10.20 24.63
N ASN A 119 5.05 11.08 25.55
CA ASN A 119 6.39 11.11 26.15
C ASN A 119 7.50 11.25 25.09
N PHE A 120 7.28 12.13 24.11
CA PHE A 120 8.35 12.52 23.20
C PHE A 120 9.35 13.39 23.96
N SER A 121 10.57 12.90 24.10
CA SER A 121 11.68 13.58 24.78
C SER A 121 12.88 13.67 23.86
N VAL A 122 13.58 14.80 23.89
CA VAL A 122 14.81 15.01 23.13
C VAL A 122 15.90 15.35 24.11
N VAL A 123 17.01 14.62 24.04
CA VAL A 123 18.15 14.75 24.95
C VAL A 123 19.41 14.95 24.11
N ALA A 124 20.30 15.84 24.55
CA ALA A 124 21.63 15.97 23.96
C ALA A 124 22.42 14.67 24.18
N GLY A 125 23.07 14.18 23.13
CA GLY A 125 23.97 13.03 23.22
C GLY A 125 25.31 13.41 23.86
N PRO A 126 26.11 12.41 24.24
CA PRO A 126 27.36 12.60 24.96
C PRO A 126 28.45 13.33 24.14
N GLU A 127 28.39 13.28 22.80
CA GLU A 127 29.41 13.85 21.92
C GLU A 127 29.18 15.34 21.54
N GLY A 128 28.21 16.00 22.17
CA GLY A 128 27.92 17.43 21.97
C GLY A 128 27.29 17.81 20.64
N ALA A 129 27.59 17.08 19.55
CA ALA A 129 26.98 17.21 18.22
C ALA A 129 25.82 16.23 17.97
N ASP A 130 25.30 15.61 19.04
CA ASP A 130 24.34 14.51 18.95
C ASP A 130 23.00 14.88 19.58
N LEU A 131 21.92 14.40 18.98
CA LEU A 131 20.58 14.40 19.57
C LEU A 131 20.00 12.99 19.62
N ILE A 132 19.49 12.65 20.80
CA ILE A 132 18.78 11.40 21.06
C ILE A 132 17.30 11.73 21.21
N LEU A 133 16.51 11.32 20.22
CA LEU A 133 15.06 11.46 20.23
C LEU A 133 14.44 10.16 20.72
N ARG A 134 13.56 10.23 21.72
CA ARG A 134 12.87 9.08 22.28
C ARG A 134 11.38 9.34 22.33
N MET A 135 10.59 8.31 22.05
CA MET A 135 9.14 8.32 22.28
C MET A 135 8.68 6.96 22.81
N LYS A 136 7.47 6.89 23.37
CA LYS A 136 6.89 5.61 23.77
C LYS A 136 6.55 4.77 22.52
N ALA A 137 6.97 3.50 22.52
CA ALA A 137 6.59 2.56 21.47
C ALA A 137 5.09 2.31 21.46
N ASN A 138 4.50 2.22 20.26
CA ASN A 138 3.10 1.89 20.07
C ASN A 138 2.99 0.57 19.31
N LYS A 139 2.22 -0.39 19.85
CA LYS A 139 2.04 -1.73 19.24
C LYS A 139 1.40 -1.67 17.86
N ASP A 140 0.62 -0.63 17.60
CA ASP A 140 -0.09 -0.42 16.34
C ASP A 140 0.74 0.34 15.29
N ALA A 141 1.90 0.89 15.68
CA ALA A 141 2.80 1.59 14.77
C ALA A 141 3.73 0.59 14.06
N LYS A 142 3.91 0.76 12.74
CA LYS A 142 4.84 -0.04 11.94
C LYS A 142 6.22 0.61 11.85
N SER A 143 6.25 1.93 11.90
CA SER A 143 7.48 2.72 11.93
C SER A 143 7.24 4.07 12.59
N TYR A 144 8.33 4.80 12.80
CA TYR A 144 8.36 6.06 13.52
C TYR A 144 8.99 7.12 12.61
N LEU A 145 8.37 8.29 12.56
CA LEU A 145 8.90 9.46 11.85
C LEU A 145 9.36 10.49 12.88
N PHE A 146 10.57 10.98 12.70
CA PHE A 146 11.17 12.06 13.46
C PHE A 146 11.43 13.22 12.52
N PHE A 147 11.18 14.43 12.99
CA PHE A 147 11.42 15.66 12.24
C PHE A 147 12.33 16.54 13.06
N VAL A 148 13.47 16.93 12.51
CA VAL A 148 14.51 17.69 13.21
C VAL A 148 15.00 18.82 12.32
N GLY A 149 15.23 19.99 12.90
CA GLY A 149 15.76 21.16 12.19
C GLY A 149 16.10 22.29 13.14
N PRO A 150 16.92 23.27 12.70
CA PRO A 150 17.27 24.41 13.52
C PRO A 150 16.03 25.21 13.90
N SER A 151 16.02 25.73 15.13
CA SER A 151 14.91 26.50 15.68
C SER A 151 14.92 27.92 15.12
N GLU A 152 14.27 28.12 13.97
CA GLU A 152 13.85 29.44 13.51
C GLU A 152 12.60 29.90 14.31
N THR A 153 12.46 31.20 14.58
CA THR A 153 11.22 31.75 15.18
C THR A 153 10.50 32.56 14.09
N PRO A 154 9.31 32.15 13.58
CA PRO A 154 8.53 30.98 13.94
C PRO A 154 9.06 29.67 13.34
N VAL A 155 8.83 28.54 14.02
CA VAL A 155 9.29 27.22 13.56
C VAL A 155 8.58 26.85 12.27
N VAL A 156 9.30 26.91 11.15
CA VAL A 156 8.78 26.48 9.85
C VAL A 156 8.80 24.96 9.78
N THR A 157 7.68 24.32 10.12
CA THR A 157 7.58 22.84 10.17
C THR A 157 7.84 22.14 8.84
N ALA A 158 7.83 22.87 7.72
CA ALA A 158 8.15 22.37 6.38
C ALA A 158 9.67 22.24 6.13
N LYS A 159 10.50 22.95 6.91
CA LYS A 159 11.97 22.90 6.80
C LYS A 159 12.61 21.81 7.68
N LEU A 160 11.83 21.11 8.50
CA LEU A 160 12.33 20.04 9.35
C LEU A 160 12.69 18.81 8.50
N GLN A 161 13.92 18.32 8.63
CA GLN A 161 14.36 17.11 7.97
C GLN A 161 13.64 15.90 8.55
N GLN A 162 13.08 15.07 7.67
CA GLN A 162 12.36 13.87 8.04
C GLN A 162 13.32 12.67 8.12
N HIS A 163 13.33 12.01 9.27
CA HIS A 163 14.03 10.76 9.50
C HIS A 163 13.01 9.66 9.82
N SER A 164 13.08 8.55 9.09
CA SER A 164 12.27 7.36 9.38
C SER A 164 13.10 6.32 10.14
N SER A 165 12.54 5.78 11.21
CA SER A 165 13.16 4.69 11.99
C SER A 165 12.13 3.59 12.25
N SER A 166 12.60 2.35 12.36
CA SER A 166 11.80 1.23 12.88
C SER A 166 11.79 1.19 14.41
N SER A 167 12.65 1.98 15.07
CA SER A 167 12.77 2.07 16.52
C SER A 167 12.12 3.34 17.06
N CYS A 168 11.64 3.26 18.31
CA CYS A 168 11.11 4.38 19.07
C CYS A 168 12.20 5.36 19.58
N THR A 169 13.46 5.04 19.32
CA THR A 169 14.63 5.88 19.58
C THR A 169 15.36 6.16 18.27
N LEU A 170 15.74 7.42 18.05
CA LEU A 170 16.59 7.84 16.95
C LEU A 170 17.79 8.61 17.50
N HIS A 171 18.98 8.24 17.04
CA HIS A 171 20.22 8.94 17.31
C HIS A 171 20.58 9.71 16.03
N ILE A 172 20.67 11.03 16.13
CA ILE A 172 21.11 11.90 15.05
C ILE A 172 22.47 12.45 15.45
N THR A 173 23.48 12.18 14.63
CA THR A 173 24.86 12.60 14.83
C THR A 173 25.24 13.67 13.80
N GLY A 174 26.24 14.49 14.12
CA GLY A 174 26.77 15.49 13.18
C GLY A 174 25.91 16.75 13.05
N LEU A 175 25.25 17.15 14.14
CA LEU A 175 24.53 18.42 14.23
C LEU A 175 25.49 19.55 14.66
N GLU A 176 25.14 20.79 14.34
CA GLU A 176 25.94 21.95 14.71
C GLU A 176 25.91 22.14 16.24
N PRO A 177 27.08 22.16 16.92
CA PRO A 177 27.15 22.38 18.36
C PRO A 177 26.65 23.77 18.76
N GLY A 178 25.95 23.86 19.89
CA GLY A 178 25.43 25.13 20.42
C GLY A 178 24.17 25.67 19.73
N VAL A 179 23.56 24.92 18.81
CA VAL A 179 22.34 25.31 18.10
C VAL A 179 21.10 24.72 18.78
N LYS A 180 20.03 25.54 18.87
CA LYS A 180 18.71 25.08 19.31
C LYS A 180 18.02 24.35 18.17
N TYR A 181 17.65 23.10 18.36
CA TYR A 181 16.89 22.31 17.39
C TYR A 181 15.43 22.16 17.83
N ALA A 182 14.52 22.37 16.88
CA ALA A 182 13.11 22.05 17.01
C ALA A 182 12.87 20.63 16.51
N CYS A 183 12.26 19.80 17.34
CA CYS A 183 12.03 18.39 17.07
C CYS A 183 10.56 18.03 17.25
N ARG A 184 10.04 17.15 16.39
CA ARG A 184 8.71 16.52 16.59
C ARG A 184 8.71 15.10 16.06
N ALA A 185 7.74 14.31 16.50
CA ALA A 185 7.60 12.91 16.13
C ALA A 185 6.18 12.60 15.65
N ALA A 186 6.04 11.53 14.86
CA ALA A 186 4.76 10.94 14.50
C ALA A 186 4.88 9.41 14.39
N TYR A 187 3.81 8.69 14.71
CA TYR A 187 3.72 7.26 14.40
C TYR A 187 3.28 7.06 12.96
N LEU A 188 3.91 6.12 12.26
CA LEU A 188 3.49 5.68 10.93
C LEU A 188 2.91 4.26 11.03
N GLY A 189 1.65 4.13 10.63
CA GLY A 189 0.92 2.86 10.63
C GLY A 189 0.83 2.23 9.25
N SER A 190 -0.25 1.50 9.02
CA SER A 190 -0.62 1.08 7.67
C SER A 190 -0.80 2.30 6.76
N SER A 191 -0.59 2.15 5.45
CA SER A 191 -0.51 3.20 4.42
C SER A 191 -1.62 4.27 4.40
N LYS A 192 -2.71 4.10 5.15
CA LYS A 192 -3.82 5.06 5.28
C LYS A 192 -3.92 5.75 6.65
N SER A 193 -3.03 5.47 7.60
CA SER A 193 -3.09 6.10 8.92
C SER A 193 -2.79 7.60 8.80
N LYS A 194 -3.73 8.46 9.21
CA LYS A 194 -3.49 9.90 9.33
C LYS A 194 -2.37 10.14 10.34
N LEU A 195 -1.33 10.87 9.93
CA LEU A 195 -0.22 11.24 10.80
C LEU A 195 -0.71 12.23 11.86
N LYS A 196 -0.57 11.86 13.12
CA LYS A 196 -0.73 12.78 14.25
C LYS A 196 0.65 13.10 14.81
N TYR A 197 0.99 14.38 14.82
CA TYR A 197 2.28 14.86 15.31
C TYR A 197 2.26 15.05 16.82
N SER A 198 3.40 14.83 17.47
CA SER A 198 3.64 15.23 18.85
C SER A 198 3.71 16.75 19.00
N SER A 199 3.65 17.23 20.24
CA SER A 199 4.13 18.58 20.57
C SER A 199 5.57 18.77 20.10
N ILE A 200 5.91 19.98 19.66
CA ILE A 200 7.28 20.35 19.33
C ILE A 200 8.08 20.39 20.65
N GLN A 201 9.23 19.74 20.65
CA GLN A 201 10.21 19.78 21.74
C GLN A 201 11.47 20.47 21.25
N PHE A 202 12.11 21.24 22.13
CA PHE A 202 13.34 21.96 21.82
C PHE A 202 14.50 21.35 22.61
N ALA A 203 15.63 21.14 21.95
CA ALA A 203 16.86 20.71 22.59
C ALA A 203 18.03 21.53 22.06
N CYS A 204 18.99 21.81 22.94
CA CYS A 204 20.25 22.45 22.54
C CYS A 204 21.33 21.37 22.49
N THR A 205 22.11 21.36 21.42
CA THR A 205 23.38 20.62 21.40
C THR A 205 24.34 21.29 22.38
N THR A 206 25.07 20.51 23.20
CA THR A 206 26.03 21.09 24.13
C THR A 206 27.25 21.59 23.34
N PRO A 207 27.80 22.77 23.67
CA PRO A 207 29.05 23.20 23.07
C PRO A 207 30.14 22.15 23.36
N VAL A 208 30.88 21.78 22.32
CA VAL A 208 32.08 20.93 22.48
C VAL A 208 33.12 21.77 23.24
N PRO A 209 33.78 21.22 24.28
CA PRO A 209 34.81 21.93 25.04
C PRO A 209 36.03 22.30 24.21
#